data_AF-A0A9D4F5H1-F1
#
_entry.id   AF-A0A9D4F5H1-F1
#
_cell.length_a   1.000
_cell.length_b   1.000
_cell.length_c   1.000
_cell.angle_alpha   90.00
_cell.angle_beta   90.00
_cell.angle_gamma   90.00
#
_symmetry.space_group_name_H-M   'P 1'
#
loop_
_entity.id
_entity.type
_entity.pdbx_description
1 polymer ?
#
loop_
_entity_poly.entity_id
_entity_poly.type
_entity_poly.pdbx_seq_one_letter_code
_entity_poly.pdbx_strand_id
1 'polypeptide(L)' 'MNLLEKQILYDMTLSSGNGCQPIRCHKCILASRSPVFEAMFCGPLDESKEIIEIPDIEESVLNSFVRL' A
#
# COMPACT_ATOMS: atom_id res chain seq x y z
N MET A 1 -3.12 -2.48 -19.21
CA MET A 1 -2.76 -3.75 -18.55
C MET A 1 -2.85 -3.52 -17.05
N ASN A 2 -3.75 -4.20 -16.33
CA ASN A 2 -3.95 -3.96 -14.90
C ASN A 2 -2.92 -4.79 -14.10
N LEU A 3 -1.89 -4.12 -13.58
CA LEU A 3 -0.80 -4.77 -12.81
C LEU A 3 -1.27 -5.23 -11.43
N LEU A 4 -2.19 -4.47 -10.81
CA LEU A 4 -2.77 -4.79 -9.52
C LEU A 4 -3.60 -6.08 -9.61
N GLU A 5 -4.55 -6.16 -10.54
CA GLU A 5 -5.39 -7.36 -10.72
C GLU A 5 -4.57 -8.61 -11.06
N LYS A 6 -3.52 -8.45 -11.86
CA LYS A 6 -2.65 -9.56 -12.25
C LYS A 6 -1.62 -9.93 -11.19
N GLN A 7 -1.49 -9.15 -10.12
CA GLN A 7 -0.54 -9.37 -9.03
C GLN A 7 0.91 -9.47 -9.55
N ILE A 8 1.25 -8.58 -10.49
CA ILE A 8 2.56 -8.52 -11.15
C ILE A 8 3.34 -7.33 -10.60
N LEU A 9 4.63 -7.54 -10.33
CA LEU A 9 5.58 -6.52 -9.86
C LEU A 9 5.15 -5.81 -8.55
N TYR A 10 4.33 -6.45 -7.72
CA TYR A 10 4.03 -5.90 -6.39
C TYR A 10 5.30 -5.95 -5.53
N ASP A 11 5.49 -4.93 -4.72
CA ASP A 11 6.68 -4.74 -3.85
C ASP A 11 6.30 -4.44 -2.40
N MET A 12 4.99 -4.49 -2.08
CA MET A 12 4.49 -4.45 -0.71
C MET A 12 3.10 -5.09 -0.56
N THR A 13 2.73 -5.33 0.70
CA THR A 13 1.38 -5.73 1.12
C THR A 13 0.83 -4.73 2.14
N LEU A 14 -0.40 -4.26 1.92
CA LEU A 14 -1.15 -3.43 2.88
C LEU A 14 -2.16 -4.29 3.63
N SER A 15 -2.28 -4.15 4.94
CA SER A 15 -3.35 -4.74 5.74
C SER A 15 -4.07 -3.67 6.55
N SER A 16 -5.38 -3.88 6.76
CA SER A 16 -6.16 -3.13 7.76
C SER A 16 -6.04 -3.83 9.10
N GLY A 17 -5.98 -3.08 10.20
CA GLY A 17 -6.00 -3.62 11.57
C GLY A 17 -7.29 -4.36 11.93
N ASN A 18 -8.34 -4.24 11.12
CA ASN A 18 -9.64 -4.84 11.38
C ASN A 18 -9.73 -6.31 10.92
N GLY A 19 -8.60 -6.93 10.53
CA GLY A 19 -8.55 -8.32 10.08
C GLY A 19 -9.03 -8.55 8.64
N CYS A 20 -9.06 -7.50 7.82
CA CYS A 20 -9.39 -7.61 6.39
C CYS A 20 -8.26 -8.31 5.60
N GLN A 21 -8.61 -8.80 4.41
CA GLN A 21 -7.64 -9.47 3.54
C GLN A 21 -6.52 -8.52 3.11
N PRO A 22 -5.24 -8.92 3.24
CA PRO A 22 -4.12 -8.08 2.82
C PRO A 22 -4.12 -7.85 1.30
N ILE A 23 -3.74 -6.64 0.89
CA ILE A 23 -3.71 -6.19 -0.49
C ILE A 23 -2.26 -6.06 -0.94
N ARG A 24 -1.82 -6.92 -1.87
CA ARG A 24 -0.54 -6.75 -2.56
C ARG A 24 -0.64 -5.58 -3.55
N CYS A 25 0.28 -4.64 -3.45
CA CYS A 25 0.26 -3.39 -4.20
C CYS A 25 1.67 -2.86 -4.45
N HIS A 26 1.73 -1.64 -5.01
CA HIS A 26 2.96 -1.03 -5.52
C HIS A 26 3.28 0.24 -4.72
N LYS A 27 4.46 0.29 -4.09
CA LYS A 27 4.95 1.44 -3.33
C LYS A 27 4.89 2.73 -4.14
N CYS A 28 5.26 2.67 -5.43
CA CYS A 28 5.27 3.84 -6.31
C CYS A 28 3.87 4.46 -6.52
N ILE A 29 2.83 3.63 -6.62
CA ILE A 29 1.45 4.11 -6.77
C ILE A 29 1.02 4.80 -5.48
N LEU A 30 1.30 4.21 -4.32
CA LEU A 30 0.97 4.80 -3.03
C LEU A 30 1.72 6.10 -2.75
N ALA A 31 3.04 6.13 -3.00
CA ALA A 31 3.86 7.34 -2.84
C ALA A 31 3.32 8.49 -3.70
N SER A 32 2.95 8.22 -4.96
CA SER A 32 2.39 9.24 -5.85
C SER A 32 1.05 9.82 -5.38
N ARG A 33 0.34 9.13 -4.48
CA ARG A 33 -1.03 9.48 -4.03
C ARG A 33 -1.08 9.96 -2.58
N SER A 34 0.00 9.83 -1.83
CA SER A 34 0.03 10.19 -0.42
C SER A 34 1.42 10.65 -0.01
N PRO A 35 1.58 11.90 0.48
CA PRO A 35 2.86 12.37 0.99
C PRO A 35 3.34 11.57 2.21
N VAL A 36 2.42 10.91 2.93
CA VAL A 36 2.78 10.00 4.04
C VAL A 36 3.48 8.75 3.50
N PHE A 37 2.94 8.14 2.44
CA PHE A 37 3.58 7.00 1.80
C PHE A 37 4.87 7.38 1.07
N GLU A 38 4.92 8.56 0.45
CA GLU A 38 6.15 9.09 -0.14
C GLU A 38 7.26 9.24 0.92
N ALA A 39 6.95 9.89 2.04
CA ALA A 39 7.92 10.04 3.13
C ALA A 39 8.35 8.69 3.72
N MET A 40 7.44 7.73 3.81
CA MET A 40 7.71 6.38 4.32
C MET A 40 8.62 5.55 3.39
N PHE A 41 8.49 5.69 2.06
CA PHE A 41 9.23 4.88 1.09
C PHE A 41 10.45 5.56 0.50
N CYS A 42 10.46 6.90 0.47
CA CYS A 42 11.52 7.70 -0.13
C CYS A 42 12.24 8.58 0.90
N GLY A 43 11.88 8.49 2.18
CA GLY A 43 12.53 9.19 3.27
C GLY A 43 13.93 8.65 3.61
N PRO A 44 14.69 9.38 4.43
CA PRO A 44 16.07 9.03 4.80
C PRO A 44 16.16 7.80 5.73
N LEU A 45 15.05 7.45 6.38
CA LEU A 45 14.91 6.22 7.16
C LEU A 45 14.05 5.29 6.31
N ASP A 46 14.66 4.21 5.80
CA ASP A 46 13.93 3.17 5.08
C ASP A 46 13.06 2.41 6.09
N GLU A 47 11.86 2.93 6.33
CA GLU A 47 10.82 2.25 7.10
C GLU A 47 10.04 1.26 6.22
N SER A 48 10.54 0.95 5.02
CA SER A 48 9.80 0.12 4.09
C SER A 48 9.79 -1.33 4.58
N LYS A 49 8.62 -1.72 5.09
CA LYS A 49 8.31 -3.10 5.44
C LYS A 49 7.68 -3.79 4.24
N GLU A 50 7.88 -5.11 4.15
CA GLU A 50 7.18 -5.94 3.17
C GLU A 50 5.65 -5.94 3.41
N ILE A 51 5.25 -5.79 4.67
CA ILE A 51 3.85 -5.69 5.10
C ILE A 51 3.68 -4.44 5.96
N ILE A 52 2.69 -3.61 5.60
CA ILE A 52 2.32 -2.41 6.35
C ILE A 52 0.88 -2.56 6.81
N GLU A 53 0.71 -2.69 8.12
CA GLU A 53 -0.59 -2.65 8.76
C GLU A 53 -0.95 -1.22 9.11
N ILE A 54 -2.16 -0.82 8.72
CA ILE A 54 -2.75 0.45 9.14
C ILE A 54 -3.90 0.10 10.10
N PRO A 55 -3.71 0.30 11.42
CA PRO A 55 -4.60 -0.26 12.43
C PRO A 55 -6.03 0.28 12.31
N ASP A 56 -6.19 1.59 12.07
CA ASP A 56 -7.49 2.27 12.09
C ASP A 56 -7.96 2.71 10.70
N ILE A 57 -7.94 1.79 9.71
CA ILE A 57 -8.40 2.09 8.36
C ILE A 57 -9.38 1.04 7.84
N GLU A 58 -10.43 1.48 7.15
CA GLU A 58 -11.33 0.59 6.43
C GLU A 58 -10.69 0.04 5.15
N GLU A 59 -11.05 -1.19 4.79
CA GLU A 59 -10.62 -1.81 3.54
C GLU A 59 -11.03 -1.01 2.29
N SER A 60 -12.20 -0.37 2.34
CA SER A 60 -12.72 0.49 1.27
C SER A 60 -11.75 1.64 0.96
N VAL A 61 -11.19 2.25 2.01
CA VAL A 61 -10.23 3.35 1.93
C VAL A 61 -8.89 2.83 1.41
N LEU A 62 -8.39 1.69 1.90
CA LEU A 62 -7.19 1.07 1.34
C LEU A 62 -7.32 0.79 -0.16
N ASN A 63 -8.47 0.27 -0.60
CA ASN A 63 -8.74 0.02 -2.00
C ASN A 63 -8.71 1.31 -2.84
N SER A 64 -9.13 2.45 -2.31
CA SER A 64 -9.08 3.75 -3.02
C SER A 64 -7.65 4.27 -3.28
N PHE A 65 -6.66 3.81 -2.49
CA PHE A 65 -5.26 4.15 -2.70
C PHE A 65 -4.63 3.29 -3.80
N VAL A 66 -5.07 2.04 -3.93
CA VAL A 66 -4.44 1.07 -4.86
C VAL A 66 -5.18 0.92 -6.18
N ARG A 67 -6.51 1.14 -6.21
CA ARG A 67 -7.35 1.03 -7.42
C ARG A 67 -7.56 2.43 -8.01
N LEU A 68 -7.09 2.59 -9.25
CA LEU A 68 -7.43 3.70 -10.14
C LEU A 68 -8.72 3.38 -10.91
#